data_AF-A0A962QH26-F1
#
_entry.id   AF-A0A962QH26-F1
#
_cell.length_a   1.000
_cell.length_b   1.000
_cell.length_c   1.000
_cell.angle_alpha   90.00
_cell.angle_beta   90.00
_cell.angle_gamma   90.00
#
_symmetry.space_group_name_H-M   'P 1'
#
loop_
_entity.id
_entity.type
_entity.pdbx_description
1 polymer ?
#
loop_
_entity_poly.entity_id
_entity_poly.type
_entity_poly.pdbx_seq_one_letter_code
_entity_poly.pdbx_strand_id
1 'polypeptide(L)' 'MRILLVNSNTSDFVTDKVCQEARRAASPGTEIVPVTGTFGARVIGTRSENAIAQHATLALVAEHAADCDA' A
#
# COMPACT_ATOMS: atom_id res chain seq x y z
N MET A 1 0.35 -0.68 -17.50
CA MET A 1 -0.49 -0.04 -16.47
C MET A 1 0.24 -0.14 -15.15
N ARG A 2 0.29 0.91 -14.35
CA ARG A 2 0.99 0.98 -13.06
C ARG A 2 -0.04 1.11 -11.95
N ILE A 3 -0.07 0.15 -11.03
CA ILE A 3 -1.01 0.14 -9.90
C ILE A 3 -0.23 0.43 -8.62
N LEU A 4 -0.62 1.49 -7.91
CA LEU A 4 -0.09 1.80 -6.58
C LEU A 4 -0.71 0.86 -5.54
N LEU A 5 0.11 -0.01 -4.98
CA LEU A 5 -0.28 -0.92 -3.91
C LEU A 5 0.08 -0.30 -2.57
N VAL A 6 -0.91 0.32 -1.94
CA VAL A 6 -0.74 1.01 -0.65
C VAL A 6 -0.97 0.04 0.51
N ASN A 7 0.06 -0.17 1.32
CA ASN A 7 -0.09 -0.76 2.65
C ASN A 7 -0.15 0.36 3.70
N SER A 8 -1.31 0.54 4.33
CA SER A 8 -1.55 1.59 5.33
C SER A 8 -0.95 1.33 6.71
N ASN A 9 -0.26 0.19 6.90
CA ASN A 9 0.52 -0.09 8.10
C ASN A 9 2.02 -0.01 7.82
N THR A 10 2.83 -0.01 8.88
CA THR A 10 4.28 0.24 8.77
C THR A 10 5.11 -1.04 8.62
N SER A 11 4.50 -2.18 8.29
CA SER A 11 5.21 -3.45 8.18
C SER A 11 5.58 -3.77 6.74
N ASP A 12 6.87 -3.66 6.39
CA ASP A 12 7.39 -4.08 5.08
C ASP A 12 7.08 -5.55 4.77
N PHE A 13 7.11 -6.42 5.78
CA PHE A 13 6.72 -7.82 5.61
C PHE A 13 5.29 -7.99 5.05
N VAL A 14 4.36 -7.12 5.45
CA VAL A 14 2.98 -7.18 4.95
C VAL A 14 2.93 -6.65 3.52
N THR A 15 3.62 -5.53 3.26
CA THR A 15 3.74 -4.94 1.92
C THR A 15 4.31 -5.96 0.93
N ASP A 16 5.41 -6.62 1.27
CA ASP A 16 6.08 -7.60 0.41
C ASP A 16 5.18 -8.80 0.11
N LYS A 17 4.48 -9.32 1.13
CA LYS A 17 3.59 -10.46 0.97
C LYS A 17 2.41 -10.13 0.05
N VAL A 18 1.77 -8.98 0.24
CA VAL A 18 0.65 -8.56 -0.61
C VAL A 18 1.14 -8.22 -2.03
N CYS A 19 2.30 -7.57 -2.16
CA CYS A 19 2.92 -7.27 -3.45
C CYS A 19 3.25 -8.53 -4.25
N GLN A 20 3.77 -9.57 -3.59
CA GLN A 20 4.05 -10.84 -4.23
C GLN A 20 2.77 -11.47 -4.82
N GLU A 21 1.67 -11.50 -4.07
CA GLU A 21 0.40 -12.04 -4.56
C GLU A 21 -0.23 -11.16 -5.65
N ALA A 22 -0.16 -9.82 -5.51
CA ALA A 22 -0.63 -8.89 -6.53
C ALA A 22 0.09 -9.09 -7.87
N ARG A 23 1.42 -9.29 -7.83
CA ARG A 23 2.22 -9.57 -9.04
C ARG A 23 1.87 -10.91 -9.68
N ARG A 24 1.51 -11.94 -8.89
CA ARG A 24 1.05 -13.24 -9.43
C ARG A 24 -0.30 -13.14 -10.13
N ALA A 25 -1.18 -12.26 -9.65
CA ALA A 25 -2.50 -12.04 -10.23
C ALA A 25 -2.52 -11.03 -11.40
N ALA A 26 -1.47 -10.22 -11.52
CA ALA A 26 -1.38 -9.16 -12.51
C ALA A 26 -1.35 -9.70 -13.96
N SER A 27 -2.10 -9.07 -14.86
CA SER A 27 -2.00 -9.34 -16.30
C SER A 27 -0.64 -8.90 -16.86
N PRO A 28 -0.17 -9.49 -17.98
CA PRO A 28 1.06 -9.06 -18.63
C PRO A 28 1.07 -7.55 -18.93
N GLY A 29 2.18 -6.88 -18.60
CA GLY A 29 2.32 -5.42 -18.77
C GLY A 29 1.75 -4.57 -17.63
N THR A 30 1.24 -5.17 -16.56
CA THR A 30 0.87 -4.47 -15.32
C THR A 30 2.05 -4.44 -14.34
N GLU A 31 2.46 -3.24 -13.94
CA GLU A 31 3.46 -3.00 -12.90
C GLU A 31 2.75 -2.78 -11.56
N ILE A 32 3.23 -3.47 -10.50
CA ILE A 32 2.78 -3.26 -9.13
C ILE A 32 3.83 -2.41 -8.40
N VAL A 33 3.42 -1.23 -7.94
CA VAL A 33 4.25 -0.25 -7.23
C VAL A 33 3.88 -0.29 -5.74
N PRO A 34 4.59 -1.07 -4.90
CA PRO A 34 4.28 -1.17 -3.48
C PRO A 34 4.78 0.05 -2.70
N VAL A 35 3.98 0.51 -1.73
CA VAL A 35 4.39 1.51 -0.74
C VAL A 35 3.97 1.09 0.67
N THR A 36 4.88 1.25 1.63
CA THR A 36 4.65 0.96 3.05
C THR A 36 4.37 2.27 3.80
N GLY A 37 3.43 2.24 4.76
CA GLY A 37 3.18 3.38 5.63
C GLY A 37 4.37 3.77 6.49
N THR A 38 4.58 5.08 6.63
CA THR A 38 5.68 5.67 7.41
C THR A 38 5.28 6.01 8.86
N PHE A 39 3.99 5.91 9.18
CA PHE A 39 3.46 6.12 10.53
C PHE A 39 2.21 5.27 10.80
N GLY A 40 1.83 5.17 12.07
CA GLY A 40 0.67 4.42 12.52
C GLY A 40 1.04 3.05 13.11
N ALA A 41 0.11 2.09 13.00
CA ALA A 41 0.31 0.76 13.56
C ALA A 41 1.26 -0.09 12.68
N ARG A 42 2.02 -0.98 13.31
CA ARG A 42 2.81 -2.00 12.58
C ARG A 42 1.92 -2.98 11.82
N VAL A 43 0.80 -3.37 12.42
CA VAL A 43 -0.29 -4.13 11.79
C VAL A 43 -1.60 -3.59 12.38
N ILE A 44 -2.60 -3.34 11.55
CA ILE A 44 -3.89 -2.76 11.98
C ILE A 44 -4.75 -3.86 12.59
N GLY A 45 -5.05 -3.77 13.89
CA GLY A 45 -5.88 -4.73 14.62
C GLY A 45 -7.10 -4.12 15.30
N THR A 46 -7.16 -2.80 15.43
CA THR A 46 -8.21 -2.08 16.17
C THR A 46 -8.83 -0.96 15.33
N ARG A 47 -9.99 -0.46 15.78
CA ARG A 47 -10.68 0.68 15.14
C ARG A 47 -9.86 1.96 15.18
N SER A 48 -9.18 2.23 16.29
CA SER A 48 -8.33 3.42 16.44
C SER A 48 -7.12 3.37 15.51
N GLU A 49 -6.47 2.21 15.38
CA GLU A 49 -5.37 2.02 14.42
C GLU A 49 -5.85 2.19 12.98
N ASN A 50 -7.05 1.69 12.66
CA ASN A 50 -7.64 1.86 11.34
C ASN A 50 -7.94 3.33 11.01
N ALA A 51 -8.37 4.14 11.99
CA ALA A 51 -8.58 5.57 11.80
C ALA A 51 -7.25 6.30 11.47
N ILE A 52 -6.15 5.91 12.10
CA ILE A 52 -4.81 6.44 11.78
C ILE A 52 -4.37 5.97 10.39
N ALA A 53 -4.61 4.70 10.06
CA ALA A 53 -4.26 4.12 8.77
C ALA A 53 -4.94 4.82 7.58
N GLN A 54 -6.18 5.31 7.75
CA GLN A 54 -6.86 6.11 6.72
C GLN A 54 -6.07 7.37 6.35
N HIS A 55 -5.54 8.08 7.37
CA HIS A 55 -4.69 9.24 7.12
C HIS A 55 -3.37 8.84 6.44
N ALA A 56 -2.74 7.75 6.90
CA ALA A 56 -1.53 7.22 6.28
C ALA A 56 -1.73 6.89 4.79
N THR A 57 -2.85 6.26 4.43
CA THR A 57 -3.20 5.99 3.04
C THR A 57 -3.26 7.27 2.20
N LEU A 58 -3.97 8.29 2.68
CA LEU A 58 -4.11 9.54 1.92
C LEU A 58 -2.76 10.25 1.73
N ALA A 59 -1.89 10.23 2.73
CA ALA A 59 -0.55 10.79 2.63
C ALA A 59 0.30 10.05 1.58
N LEU A 60 0.32 8.71 1.61
CA LEU A 60 1.07 7.89 0.66
C LEU A 60 0.55 8.05 -0.78
N VAL A 61 -0.78 8.09 -0.96
CA VAL A 61 -1.37 8.33 -2.28
C VAL A 61 -0.97 9.70 -2.81
N ALA A 62 -1.05 10.75 -1.99
CA ALA A 62 -0.65 12.09 -2.40
C ALA A 62 0.84 12.17 -2.82
N GLU A 63 1.72 11.41 -2.15
CA GLU A 63 3.15 11.39 -2.44
C GLU A 63 3.51 10.54 -3.67
N HIS A 64 2.80 9.43 -3.92
CA HIS A 64 3.26 8.40 -4.85
C HIS A 64 2.36 8.15 -6.06
N ALA A 65 1.14 8.70 -6.11
CA ALA A 65 0.19 8.39 -7.18
C ALA A 65 0.47 9.07 -8.52
N ALA A 66 1.35 10.07 -8.59
CA ALA A 66 1.54 10.92 -9.77
C ALA A 66 1.80 10.16 -11.07
N ASP A 67 2.50 9.03 -11.00
CA ASP A 67 2.83 8.21 -12.17
C ASP A 67 2.11 6.83 -12.17
N CYS A 68 1.06 6.67 -11.35
CA CYS A 68 0.24 5.45 -11.32
C CYS A 68 -1.09 5.68 -12.03
N ASP A 69 -1.58 4.65 -12.72
CA ASP A 69 -2.86 4.68 -13.43
C ASP A 69 -4.04 4.39 -12.49
N ALA A 70 -3.77 3.72 -11.36
CA ALA A 70 -4.73 3.32 -10.34
C ALA A 70 -4.07 3.18 -8.95
#